data_AF-A0A920AK97-F1
#
_entry.id   AF-A0A920AK97-F1
#
_cell.length_a   1.000
_cell.length_b   1.000
_cell.length_c   1.000
_cell.angle_alpha   90.00
_cell.angle_beta   90.00
_cell.angle_gamma   90.00
#
_symmetry.space_group_name_H-M   'P 1'
#
loop_
_entity.id
_entity.type
_entity.pdbx_description
1 polymer ?
#
loop_
_entity_poly.entity_id
_entity_poly.type
_entity_poly.pdbx_seq_one_letter_code
_entity_poly.pdbx_strand_id
1 'polypeptide(L)'
;MVVRNVAAGSLSKRIGWEEGKELPHPIVEFYYKDDDLGDPLLAEEHIRLLELASEAQIEELKKRGLAVNEALESLMLSREYGSSISNWNSG
;
A
#
# COMPACT_ATOMS: atom_id res chain seq x y z
N MET A 1 -8.36 2.65 -0.22
CA MET A 1 -7.12 2.69 0.59
C MET A 1 -6.06 1.88 -0.12
N VAL A 2 -4.81 2.34 -0.12
CA VAL A 2 -3.67 1.67 -0.74
C VAL A 2 -2.51 1.65 0.25
N VAL A 3 -1.84 0.50 0.40
CA VAL A 3 -0.58 0.38 1.17
C VAL A 3 0.59 0.33 0.19
N ARG A 4 1.68 1.03 0.48
CA ARG A 4 2.87 1.08 -0.38
C ARG A 4 4.13 0.86 0.43
N ASN A 5 4.96 -0.08 -0.03
CA ASN A 5 6.33 -0.30 0.47
C ASN A 5 7.37 0.36 -0.43
N VAL A 6 7.01 0.61 -1.70
CA VAL A 6 7.89 1.12 -2.75
C VAL A 6 7.17 2.23 -3.51
N ALA A 7 7.91 3.24 -3.95
CA ALA A 7 7.39 4.28 -4.83
C ALA A 7 7.17 3.71 -6.25
N ALA A 8 5.92 3.77 -6.71
CA ALA A 8 5.55 3.41 -8.07
C ALA A 8 4.25 4.13 -8.49
N GLY A 9 4.00 4.22 -9.80
CA GLY A 9 2.76 4.72 -10.35
C GLY A 9 2.42 6.14 -9.90
N SER A 10 1.19 6.33 -9.40
CA SER A 10 0.68 7.66 -9.03
C SER A 10 1.50 8.36 -7.93
N LEU A 11 2.13 7.61 -7.01
CA LEU A 11 2.99 8.19 -5.98
C LEU A 11 4.28 8.75 -6.59
N SER A 12 4.97 7.95 -7.41
CA SER A 12 6.21 8.36 -8.10
C SER A 12 5.98 9.59 -8.96
N LYS A 13 4.90 9.60 -9.77
CA LYS A 13 4.53 10.75 -10.60
C LYS A 13 4.23 12.01 -9.79
N ARG A 14 3.51 11.88 -8.66
CA ARG A 14 3.08 13.02 -7.85
C ARG A 14 4.23 13.68 -7.08
N ILE A 15 5.21 12.90 -6.62
CA ILE A 15 6.34 13.40 -5.82
C ILE A 15 7.61 13.63 -6.67
N GLY A 16 7.65 13.10 -7.89
CA GLY A 16 8.83 13.18 -8.76
C GLY A 16 9.93 12.20 -8.34
N TRP A 17 9.56 11.05 -7.77
CA TRP A 17 10.50 9.99 -7.43
C TRP A 17 10.58 8.95 -8.54
N GLU A 18 11.75 8.34 -8.67
CA GLU A 18 11.94 7.17 -9.54
C GLU A 18 11.08 6.00 -9.06
N GLU A 19 10.56 5.21 -10.00
CA GLU A 19 9.86 3.97 -9.68
C GLU A 19 10.84 2.93 -9.12
N GLY A 20 10.37 2.11 -8.19
CA GLY A 20 11.21 1.12 -7.51
C GLY A 20 11.95 1.66 -6.29
N LYS A 21 11.87 2.97 -6.00
CA LYS A 21 12.46 3.54 -4.80
C LYS A 21 11.80 2.99 -3.53
N GLU A 22 12.56 2.28 -2.72
CA GLU A 22 12.10 1.78 -1.41
C GLU A 22 11.70 2.94 -0.49
N LEU A 23 10.61 2.76 0.24
CA LEU A 23 10.17 3.70 1.26
C LEU A 23 10.80 3.30 2.61
N PRO A 24 11.15 4.27 3.47
CA PRO A 24 11.74 3.97 4.79
C PRO A 24 10.77 3.22 5.71
N HIS A 25 9.48 3.27 5.42
CA HIS A 25 8.41 2.54 6.10
C HIS A 25 7.18 2.50 5.18
N PRO A 26 6.30 1.49 5.30
CA PRO A 26 5.06 1.45 4.55
C PRO A 26 4.21 2.69 4.81
N ILE A 27 3.55 3.18 3.76
CA ILE A 27 2.58 4.27 3.88
C ILE A 27 1.19 3.80 3.47
N VAL A 28 0.17 4.44 4.06
CA VAL A 28 -1.24 4.20 3.73
C VAL A 28 -1.81 5.47 3.10
N GLU A 29 -2.42 5.32 1.93
CA GLU A 29 -3.09 6.40 1.21
C GLU A 29 -4.58 6.11 1.07
N PHE A 30 -5.41 7.15 1.21
CA PHE A 30 -6.85 7.06 0.98
C PHE A 30 -7.22 7.69 -0.35
N TYR A 31 -8.13 7.03 -1.05
CA TYR A 31 -8.68 7.49 -2.32
C TYR A 31 -10.20 7.43 -2.17
N TYR A 32 -10.88 8.49 -2.59
CA TYR A 32 -12.32 8.52 -2.63
C TYR A 32 -12.79 7.64 -3.79
N LYS A 33 -13.67 6.66 -3.55
CA LYS A 33 -14.17 5.81 -4.62
C LYS A 33 -15.29 6.55 -5.35
N ASP A 34 -14.90 7.22 -6.42
CA ASP A 34 -15.80 7.96 -7.30
C ASP A 34 -15.14 8.04 -8.68
N ASP A 35 -15.63 7.21 -9.61
CA ASP A 35 -15.06 7.09 -10.95
C ASP A 35 -15.21 8.38 -11.77
N ASP A 36 -16.28 9.16 -11.53
CA ASP A 36 -16.52 10.43 -12.23
C ASP A 36 -15.53 11.50 -11.79
N LEU A 37 -15.03 11.42 -10.55
CA LEU A 37 -13.98 12.28 -10.01
C LEU A 37 -12.57 11.71 -10.24
N GLY A 38 -12.45 10.53 -10.86
CA GLY A 38 -11.16 9.88 -11.14
C GLY A 38 -10.45 9.34 -9.90
N ASP A 39 -11.23 8.89 -8.90
CA ASP A 39 -10.75 8.36 -7.63
C ASP A 39 -9.70 9.28 -6.94
N PRO A 40 -10.06 10.49 -6.48
CA PRO A 40 -9.09 11.46 -5.98
C PRO A 40 -8.44 11.01 -4.66
N LEU A 41 -7.16 11.37 -4.48
CA LEU A 41 -6.44 11.17 -3.21
C LEU A 41 -7.04 12.05 -2.11
N LEU A 42 -7.30 11.46 -0.94
CA LEU A 42 -7.82 12.15 0.24
C LEU A 42 -6.80 12.20 1.39
N ALA A 43 -6.72 13.35 2.04
CA ALA A 43 -6.20 13.45 3.40
C ALA A 43 -7.24 12.93 4.40
N GLU A 44 -6.81 12.56 5.61
CA GLU A 44 -7.74 12.11 6.66
C GLU A 44 -8.74 13.21 7.04
N GLU A 45 -8.33 14.49 6.96
CA GLU A 45 -9.21 15.65 7.11
C GLU A 45 -10.35 15.66 6.09
N HIS A 46 -10.11 15.25 4.84
CA HIS A 46 -11.17 15.16 3.84
C HIS A 46 -12.16 14.03 4.18
N ILE A 47 -11.67 12.90 4.69
CA ILE A 47 -12.51 11.77 5.10
C ILE A 47 -13.44 12.20 6.25
N ARG A 48 -12.89 12.96 7.21
CA ARG A 48 -13.67 13.53 8.33
C ARG A 48 -14.66 14.58 7.86
N LEU A 49 -14.25 15.49 6.97
CA LEU A 49 -15.10 16.53 6.40
C LEU A 49 -16.29 15.96 5.62
N LEU A 50 -16.08 14.86 4.91
CA LEU A 50 -17.10 14.16 4.13
C LEU A 50 -17.89 13.14 4.97
N GLU A 51 -17.63 13.06 6.28
CA GLU A 51 -18.27 12.14 7.23
C GLU A 51 -18.21 10.65 6.80
N LEU A 52 -17.16 10.26 6.07
CA LEU A 52 -17.04 8.91 5.50
C LEU A 52 -16.62 7.86 6.54
N ALA A 53 -15.87 8.28 7.56
CA ALA A 53 -15.41 7.43 8.65
C ALA A 53 -15.02 8.28 9.87
N SER A 54 -15.16 7.70 11.07
CA SER A 54 -14.63 8.27 12.31
C SER A 54 -13.11 8.09 12.40
N GLU A 55 -12.47 8.85 13.29
CA GLU A 55 -11.04 8.75 13.54
C GLU A 55 -10.62 7.33 13.96
N ALA A 56 -11.39 6.70 14.86
CA ALA A 56 -11.15 5.33 15.29
C ALA A 56 -11.28 4.31 14.14
N GLN A 57 -12.20 4.54 13.19
CA GLN A 57 -12.34 3.70 12.01
C GLN A 57 -11.16 3.88 11.05
N ILE A 58 -10.68 5.11 10.85
CA ILE A 58 -9.50 5.40 10.02
C ILE A 58 -8.26 4.71 10.59
N GLU A 59 -8.05 4.80 11.91
CA GLU A 59 -6.95 4.12 12.60
C GLU A 59 -7.01 2.60 12.46
N GLU A 60 -8.20 2.01 12.67
CA GLU A 60 -8.38 0.56 12.54
C GLU A 60 -8.17 0.08 11.08
N LEU A 61 -8.60 0.86 10.09
CA LEU A 61 -8.34 0.57 8.68
C LEU A 61 -6.84 0.56 8.36
N LYS A 62 -6.10 1.56 8.83
CA LYS A 62 -4.64 1.64 8.66
C LYS A 62 -3.96 0.44 9.31
N LYS A 63 -4.32 0.12 10.55
CA LYS A 63 -3.78 -1.04 11.29
C LYS A 63 -4.00 -2.34 10.53
N ARG A 64 -5.23 -2.58 10.05
CA ARG A 64 -5.55 -3.79 9.27
C ARG A 64 -4.82 -3.83 7.93
N GLY A 65 -4.75 -2.70 7.23
CA GLY A 65 -4.03 -2.61 5.96
C GLY A 65 -2.56 -2.97 6.10
N LEU A 66 -1.89 -2.46 7.14
CA LEU A 66 -0.50 -2.76 7.45
C LEU A 66 -0.29 -4.22 7.86
N ALA A 67 -1.21 -4.80 8.65
CA ALA A 67 -1.14 -6.22 9.02
C ALA A 67 -1.29 -7.15 7.79
N VAL A 68 -2.17 -6.81 6.86
CA VAL A 68 -2.32 -7.54 5.59
C VAL A 68 -1.05 -7.41 4.74
N ASN A 69 -0.47 -6.21 4.68
CA ASN A 69 0.79 -5.97 3.97
C ASN A 69 1.91 -6.86 4.50
N GLU A 70 2.13 -6.88 5.82
CA GLU A 70 3.14 -7.71 6.47
C GLU A 70 2.93 -9.20 6.17
N ALA A 71 1.70 -9.69 6.23
CA ALA A 71 1.37 -11.08 5.92
C ALA A 71 1.67 -11.44 4.45
N LEU A 72 1.37 -10.53 3.52
CA LEU A 72 1.64 -10.73 2.09
C LEU A 72 3.13 -10.65 1.75
N GLU A 73 3.87 -9.73 2.36
CA GLU A 73 5.33 -9.65 2.20
C GLU A 73 6.01 -10.93 2.67
N SER A 74 5.65 -11.42 3.86
CA SER A 74 6.13 -12.70 4.39
C SER A 74 5.83 -13.86 3.44
N LEU A 75 4.59 -13.91 2.91
CA LEU A 75 4.20 -14.94 1.96
C LEU A 75 5.01 -14.86 0.65
N MET A 76 5.20 -13.67 0.10
CA MET A 76 5.94 -13.47 -1.15
C MET A 76 7.41 -13.85 -1.01
N LEU A 77 8.07 -13.41 0.06
CA LEU A 77 9.45 -13.78 0.37
C LEU A 77 9.58 -15.31 0.48
N SER A 78 8.67 -15.96 1.22
CA SER A 78 8.70 -17.42 1.39
C SER A 78 8.63 -18.19 0.06
N ARG A 79 7.90 -17.66 -0.93
CA ARG A 79 7.76 -18.26 -2.27
C ARG A 79 8.99 -18.08 -3.13
N GLU A 80 9.68 -16.93 -3.02
CA GLU A 80 10.96 -16.72 -3.70
C GLU A 80 12.05 -17.64 -3.15
N TYR A 81 12.10 -17.84 -1.83
CA TYR A 81 13.01 -18.80 -1.19
C TYR A 81 12.72 -20.24 -1.65
N GLY A 82 11.45 -20.65 -1.69
CA GLY A 82 11.07 -21.98 -2.17
C GLY A 82 11.45 -22.23 -3.64
N SER A 83 11.25 -21.22 -4.50
CA SER A 83 11.61 -21.31 -5.92
C SER A 83 13.13 -21.34 -6.16
N SER A 84 13.89 -20.65 -5.32
CA SER A 84 15.36 -20.64 -5.38
C SER A 84 15.97 -22.00 -5.00
N ILE A 85 15.36 -22.72 -4.05
CA ILE A 85 15.80 -24.08 -3.67
C ILE A 85 15.48 -25.11 -4.77
N SER A 86 14.34 -25.00 -5.44
CA SER A 86 13.99 -25.89 -6.56
C SER A 86 14.95 -25.78 -7.73
N ASN A 87 15.45 -24.58 -8.03
CA ASN A 87 16.44 -24.35 -9.09
C ASN A 87 17.83 -24.86 -8.73
N TRP A 88 18.17 -24.94 -7.43
CA TRP A 88 19.48 -25.43 -6.98
C TRP A 88 19.57 -26.97 -6.97
N ASN A 89 18.48 -27.67 -6.70
CA ASN A 89 18.44 -29.14 -6.70
C ASN A 89 18.27 -29.77 -8.09
N SER A 90 18.28 -28.98 -9.15
CA SER A 90 18.10 -29.42 -10.55
C SER A 90 19.41 -29.38 -11.37
N GLY A 91 20.56 -29.18 -10.73
CA GLY A 91 21.90 -29.10 -11.34
C GLY A 91 22.84 -30.22 -10.90
#